data_AF-A0A1Q3QEV3-F1
#
_entry.id   AF-A0A1Q3QEV3-F1
#
_cell.length_a   1.000
_cell.length_b   1.000
_cell.length_c   1.000
_cell.angle_alpha   90.00
_cell.angle_beta   90.00
_cell.angle_gamma   90.00
#
_symmetry.space_group_name_H-M   'P 1'
#
loop_
_entity.id
_entity.type
_entity.pdbx_description
1 polymer ?
#
loop_
_entity_poly.entity_id
_entity_poly.type
_entity_poly.pdbx_seq_one_letter_code
_entity_poly.pdbx_strand_id
1 'polypeptide(L)'
;MNRLSIVIIYSFIFFALHEATLNAQEQSFIVLGDIHYDRMQDHDMEWLSTKPDDVRQVKEYTRITEEIWPAFSKHLRQVAVNSNSKVKAVVQLGDISEGLAGSIEKADQMARGVVKGVEAVNMPIPWIITKGNHDITGPGAVEAFNKHYVSMFRKQLDRNDITSANYAHRIGENLFVAFDPWDKREDLLAVLEKNLSSSDAKFKFLLVHEPIIPINERCCKQHSEVQQF
;
A
#
# COMPACT_ATOMS: atom_id res chain seq x y z
N MET A 1 -18.52 27.07 -51.59
CA MET A 1 -17.41 26.25 -51.07
C MET A 1 -17.10 25.15 -52.08
N ASN A 2 -15.85 25.04 -52.54
CA ASN A 2 -15.50 24.08 -53.58
C ASN A 2 -15.36 22.67 -52.98
N ARG A 3 -15.62 21.59 -53.75
CA ARG A 3 -15.57 20.20 -53.27
C ARG A 3 -14.26 19.87 -52.53
N LEU A 4 -13.16 20.47 -52.98
CA LEU A 4 -11.83 20.33 -52.36
C LEU A 4 -11.78 20.88 -50.93
N SER A 5 -12.42 22.01 -50.66
CA SER A 5 -12.49 22.63 -49.32
C SER A 5 -13.30 21.78 -48.34
N ILE A 6 -14.34 21.09 -48.83
CA ILE A 6 -15.20 20.22 -48.02
C ILE A 6 -14.44 18.94 -47.62
N VAL A 7 -13.70 18.32 -48.54
CA VAL A 7 -12.89 17.12 -48.27
C VAL A 7 -11.75 17.38 -47.27
N ILE A 8 -11.10 18.54 -47.36
CA ILE A 8 -10.04 18.93 -46.42
C ILE A 8 -10.60 19.13 -45.02
N ILE A 9 -11.76 19.78 -44.88
CA ILE A 9 -12.43 19.98 -43.59
C ILE A 9 -12.85 18.65 -42.97
N TYR A 10 -13.45 17.74 -43.74
CA TYR A 10 -13.81 16.41 -43.23
C TYR A 10 -12.57 15.59 -42.84
N SER A 11 -11.46 15.70 -43.57
CA SER A 11 -10.20 15.02 -43.23
C SER A 11 -9.58 15.58 -41.94
N PHE A 12 -9.62 16.90 -41.74
CA PHE A 12 -9.17 17.54 -40.49
C PHE A 12 -10.04 17.15 -39.29
N ILE A 13 -11.36 17.10 -39.47
CA ILE A 13 -12.29 16.67 -38.42
C ILE A 13 -12.08 15.19 -38.08
N PHE A 14 -11.81 14.33 -39.06
CA PHE A 14 -11.52 12.91 -38.82
C PHE A 14 -10.18 12.72 -38.09
N PHE A 15 -9.14 13.50 -38.42
CA PHE A 15 -7.84 13.46 -37.74
C PHE A 15 -7.94 14.00 -36.30
N ALA A 16 -8.66 15.10 -36.09
CA ALA A 16 -8.91 15.67 -34.77
C ALA A 16 -9.79 14.75 -33.89
N LEU A 17 -10.76 14.04 -34.47
CA LEU A 17 -11.55 13.03 -33.77
C LEU A 17 -10.75 11.75 -33.47
N HIS A 18 -9.70 11.46 -34.24
CA HIS A 18 -8.77 10.36 -33.94
C HIS A 18 -7.84 10.71 -32.78
N GLU A 19 -7.33 11.94 -32.69
CA GLU A 19 -6.59 12.38 -31.48
C GLU A 19 -7.48 12.54 -30.25
N ALA A 20 -8.77 12.83 -30.46
CA ALA A 20 -9.79 12.88 -29.41
C ALA A 20 -10.39 11.51 -29.06
N THR A 21 -9.88 10.39 -29.60
CA THR A 21 -10.10 9.10 -28.95
C THR A 21 -9.43 9.17 -27.60
N LEU A 22 -10.25 9.45 -26.59
CA LEU A 22 -10.05 9.20 -25.17
C LEU A 22 -8.78 8.36 -24.96
N ASN A 23 -7.65 9.04 -24.73
CA ASN A 23 -6.45 8.39 -24.23
C ASN A 23 -6.83 7.88 -22.84
N ALA A 24 -7.41 6.67 -22.79
CA ALA A 24 -7.51 5.88 -21.59
C ALA A 24 -6.10 5.88 -21.01
N GLN A 25 -5.97 6.31 -19.75
CA GLN A 25 -4.68 6.49 -19.12
C GLN A 25 -3.86 5.20 -19.31
N GLU A 26 -2.72 5.27 -19.99
CA GLU A 26 -1.90 4.09 -20.37
C GLU A 26 -1.37 3.30 -19.15
N GLN A 27 -1.61 3.81 -17.94
CA GLN A 27 -1.07 3.31 -16.69
C GLN A 27 -2.20 2.80 -15.81
N SER A 28 -1.98 1.65 -15.21
CA SER A 28 -2.84 1.08 -14.18
C SER A 28 -2.04 0.77 -12.93
N PHE A 29 -2.76 0.60 -11.83
CA PHE A 29 -2.20 0.27 -10.52
C PHE A 29 -3.06 -0.82 -9.91
N ILE A 30 -2.43 -1.74 -9.17
CA ILE A 30 -3.17 -2.73 -8.37
C ILE A 30 -3.29 -2.15 -6.97
N VAL A 31 -4.49 -2.06 -6.41
CA VAL A 31 -4.71 -1.60 -5.04
C VAL A 31 -5.03 -2.80 -4.16
N LEU A 32 -4.29 -2.93 -3.06
CA LEU A 32 -4.43 -3.95 -2.03
C LEU A 32 -4.54 -3.27 -0.66
N GLY A 33 -5.08 -3.97 0.32
CA GLY A 33 -5.16 -3.60 1.72
C GLY A 33 -5.39 -4.86 2.55
N ASP A 34 -5.11 -4.80 3.85
CA ASP A 34 -5.52 -5.83 4.82
C ASP A 34 -5.14 -7.25 4.38
N ILE A 35 -3.88 -7.41 3.95
CA ILE A 35 -3.35 -8.73 3.55
C ILE A 35 -3.18 -9.60 4.80
N HIS A 36 -2.79 -9.00 5.93
CA HIS A 36 -2.52 -9.68 7.19
C HIS A 36 -1.63 -10.93 6.98
N TYR A 37 -0.51 -10.73 6.28
CA TYR A 37 0.48 -11.78 6.10
C TYR A 37 1.01 -12.20 7.47
N ASP A 38 0.94 -13.50 7.75
CA ASP A 38 1.13 -14.00 9.10
C ASP A 38 1.78 -15.38 9.15
N ARG A 39 2.51 -15.66 10.23
CA ARG A 39 3.14 -16.96 10.48
C ARG A 39 3.17 -17.24 11.97
N MET A 40 2.66 -18.40 12.40
CA MET A 40 2.59 -18.80 13.81
C MET A 40 3.90 -18.62 14.58
N GLN A 41 5.05 -18.92 13.97
CA GLN A 41 6.36 -18.78 14.62
C GLN A 41 6.74 -17.34 14.94
N ASP A 42 6.07 -16.35 14.37
CA ASP A 42 6.31 -14.92 14.60
C ASP A 42 5.58 -14.39 15.83
N HIS A 43 4.82 -15.21 16.54
CA HIS A 43 4.14 -14.84 17.79
C HIS A 43 4.81 -15.44 19.02
N ASP A 44 4.80 -14.66 20.09
CA ASP A 44 4.90 -15.15 21.46
C ASP A 44 3.53 -15.69 21.88
N MET A 45 3.40 -17.02 21.88
CA MET A 45 2.13 -17.68 22.19
C MET A 45 1.74 -17.59 23.67
N GLU A 46 2.70 -17.38 24.58
CA GLU A 46 2.39 -17.15 26.00
C GLU A 46 1.73 -15.79 26.15
N TRP A 47 2.33 -14.75 25.56
CA TRP A 47 1.75 -13.41 25.52
C TRP A 47 0.40 -13.37 24.79
N LEU A 48 0.30 -14.03 23.64
CA LEU A 48 -0.91 -14.02 22.82
C LEU A 48 -2.06 -14.77 23.50
N SER A 49 -1.78 -15.85 24.26
CA SER A 49 -2.81 -16.64 24.96
C SER A 49 -3.68 -15.85 25.94
N THR A 50 -3.20 -14.67 26.38
CA THR A 50 -3.95 -13.75 27.24
C THR A 50 -5.06 -12.97 26.51
N LYS A 51 -5.14 -13.08 25.17
CA LYS A 51 -6.05 -12.34 24.28
C LYS A 51 -6.81 -13.33 23.38
N PRO A 52 -7.94 -13.89 23.84
CA PRO A 52 -8.57 -15.03 23.17
C PRO A 52 -9.09 -14.73 21.75
N ASP A 53 -9.56 -13.51 21.50
CA ASP A 53 -10.00 -13.11 20.15
C ASP A 53 -8.83 -12.99 19.17
N ASP A 54 -7.71 -12.42 19.62
CA ASP A 54 -6.46 -12.32 18.84
C ASP A 54 -5.89 -13.70 18.53
N VAL A 55 -5.94 -14.65 19.48
CA VAL A 55 -5.50 -16.05 19.24
C VAL A 55 -6.30 -16.69 18.10
N ARG A 56 -7.62 -16.47 18.07
CA ARG A 56 -8.47 -17.01 17.00
C ARG A 56 -8.08 -16.39 15.66
N GLN A 57 -7.88 -15.07 15.63
CA GLN A 57 -7.53 -14.32 14.44
C GLN A 57 -6.16 -14.73 13.86
N VAL A 58 -5.10 -14.78 14.69
CA VAL A 58 -3.76 -15.22 14.29
C VAL A 58 -3.76 -16.63 13.71
N LYS A 59 -4.51 -17.57 14.31
CA LYS A 59 -4.64 -18.92 13.75
C LYS A 59 -5.28 -18.92 12.36
N GLU A 60 -6.26 -18.05 12.14
CA GLU A 60 -6.93 -17.92 10.85
C GLU A 60 -6.01 -17.31 9.79
N TYR A 61 -5.34 -16.19 10.08
CA TYR A 61 -4.47 -15.50 9.13
C TYR A 61 -3.17 -16.27 8.86
N THR A 62 -2.60 -16.96 9.84
CA THR A 62 -1.50 -17.90 9.57
C THR A 62 -1.93 -18.98 8.59
N ARG A 63 -3.12 -19.58 8.76
CA ARG A 63 -3.63 -20.60 7.84
C ARG A 63 -3.88 -20.03 6.44
N ILE A 64 -4.48 -18.84 6.34
CA ILE A 64 -4.69 -18.15 5.07
C ILE A 64 -3.35 -17.86 4.40
N THR A 65 -2.35 -17.40 5.15
CA THR A 65 -1.00 -17.16 4.63
C THR A 65 -0.37 -18.44 4.11
N GLU A 66 -0.48 -19.56 4.83
CA GLU A 66 0.08 -20.84 4.38
C GLU A 66 -0.63 -21.38 3.12
N GLU A 67 -1.96 -21.36 3.11
CA GLU A 67 -2.77 -22.02 2.09
C GLU A 67 -3.02 -21.15 0.84
N ILE A 68 -3.19 -19.84 1.02
CA ILE A 68 -3.67 -18.92 -0.04
C ILE A 68 -2.56 -18.04 -0.59
N TRP A 69 -1.64 -17.52 0.23
CA TRP A 69 -0.59 -16.60 -0.23
C TRP A 69 0.21 -17.10 -1.44
N PRO A 70 0.63 -18.39 -1.53
CA PRO A 70 1.40 -18.84 -2.68
C PRO A 70 0.61 -18.73 -4.00
N ALA A 71 -0.67 -19.04 -3.98
CA ALA A 71 -1.54 -18.94 -5.16
C ALA A 71 -1.88 -17.48 -5.48
N PHE A 72 -2.23 -16.70 -4.46
CA PHE A 72 -2.57 -15.28 -4.57
C PHE A 72 -1.40 -14.45 -5.10
N SER A 73 -0.20 -14.56 -4.50
CA SER A 73 0.98 -13.79 -4.91
C SER A 73 1.44 -14.14 -6.32
N LYS A 74 1.35 -15.41 -6.73
CA LYS A 74 1.59 -15.83 -8.10
C LYS A 74 0.59 -15.19 -9.07
N HIS A 75 -0.69 -15.19 -8.73
CA HIS A 75 -1.72 -14.56 -9.55
C HIS A 75 -1.53 -13.05 -9.64
N LEU A 76 -1.25 -12.38 -8.52
CA LEU A 76 -0.93 -10.96 -8.44
C LEU A 76 0.21 -10.60 -9.41
N ARG A 77 1.29 -11.39 -9.40
CA ARG A 77 2.41 -11.20 -10.34
C ARG A 77 1.99 -11.42 -11.79
N GLN A 78 1.15 -12.42 -12.08
CA GLN A 78 0.65 -12.66 -13.44
C GLN A 78 -0.19 -11.48 -13.94
N VAL A 79 -1.04 -10.89 -13.10
CA VAL A 79 -1.81 -9.69 -13.44
C VAL A 79 -0.87 -8.53 -13.76
N ALA A 80 0.17 -8.32 -12.94
CA ALA A 80 1.16 -7.27 -13.17
C ALA A 80 1.93 -7.43 -14.49
N VAL A 81 2.23 -8.67 -14.90
CA VAL A 81 2.99 -8.96 -16.14
C VAL A 81 2.11 -8.97 -17.39
N ASN A 82 0.90 -9.53 -17.30
CA ASN A 82 0.10 -9.90 -18.47
C ASN A 82 -1.06 -8.93 -18.76
N SER A 83 -1.29 -7.94 -17.91
CA SER A 83 -2.35 -6.94 -18.14
C SER A 83 -2.09 -6.14 -19.42
N ASN A 84 -3.15 -5.93 -20.21
CA ASN A 84 -3.11 -5.06 -21.39
C ASN A 84 -2.88 -3.59 -21.04
N SER A 85 -3.25 -3.18 -19.82
CA SER A 85 -2.85 -1.88 -19.26
C SER A 85 -1.49 -2.03 -18.59
N LYS A 86 -0.56 -1.09 -18.83
CA LYS A 86 0.80 -1.15 -18.26
C LYS A 86 0.69 -0.91 -16.75
N VAL A 87 0.57 -1.99 -15.96
CA VAL A 87 0.55 -1.88 -14.49
C VAL A 87 1.90 -1.30 -14.06
N LYS A 88 1.87 -0.23 -13.26
CA LYS A 88 3.09 0.49 -12.86
C LYS A 88 3.50 0.30 -11.41
N ALA A 89 2.55 -0.05 -10.54
CA ALA A 89 2.84 -0.35 -9.14
C ALA A 89 1.74 -1.22 -8.53
N VAL A 90 2.09 -1.88 -7.44
CA VAL A 90 1.15 -2.36 -6.43
C VAL A 90 1.08 -1.30 -5.34
N VAL A 91 -0.13 -0.85 -4.99
CA VAL A 91 -0.40 0.13 -3.93
C VAL A 91 -1.03 -0.62 -2.76
N GLN A 92 -0.26 -0.83 -1.69
CA GLN A 92 -0.70 -1.47 -0.45
C GLN A 92 -1.13 -0.39 0.56
N LEU A 93 -2.40 -0.42 0.95
CA LEU A 93 -3.02 0.57 1.84
C LEU A 93 -2.94 0.16 3.32
N GLY A 94 -1.78 -0.28 3.80
CA GLY A 94 -1.59 -0.72 5.20
C GLY A 94 -1.95 -2.17 5.46
N ASP A 95 -1.71 -2.60 6.69
CA ASP A 95 -2.00 -3.93 7.23
C ASP A 95 -1.56 -5.06 6.31
N ILE A 96 -0.29 -4.95 5.89
CA ILE A 96 0.34 -6.05 5.16
C ILE A 96 0.74 -7.18 6.11
N SER A 97 0.96 -6.87 7.39
CA SER A 97 1.24 -7.84 8.46
C SER A 97 0.10 -7.91 9.47
N GLU A 98 -0.07 -9.07 10.09
CA GLU A 98 -1.03 -9.26 11.18
C GLU A 98 -0.65 -8.54 12.49
N GLY A 99 0.64 -8.25 12.73
CA GLY A 99 1.08 -7.69 14.00
C GLY A 99 0.95 -8.68 15.16
N LEU A 100 0.75 -8.19 16.39
CA LEU A 100 0.50 -9.05 17.56
C LEU A 100 1.64 -10.03 17.86
N ALA A 101 2.88 -9.65 17.56
CA ALA A 101 4.06 -10.51 17.73
C ALA A 101 4.36 -10.85 19.20
N GLY A 102 4.00 -9.97 20.13
CA GLY A 102 4.04 -10.21 21.58
C GLY A 102 5.38 -9.98 22.30
N SER A 103 6.48 -9.82 21.56
CA SER A 103 7.77 -9.38 22.11
C SER A 103 8.60 -8.63 21.06
N ILE A 104 9.63 -7.91 21.50
CA ILE A 104 10.52 -7.14 20.61
C ILE A 104 11.22 -8.07 19.60
N GLU A 105 11.70 -9.22 20.07
CA GLU A 105 12.38 -10.22 19.24
C GLU A 105 11.43 -10.80 18.18
N LYS A 106 10.17 -11.06 18.57
CA LYS A 106 9.13 -11.57 17.69
C LYS A 106 8.67 -10.51 16.68
N ALA A 107 8.55 -9.25 17.09
CA ALA A 107 8.25 -8.15 16.18
C ALA A 107 9.33 -7.97 15.09
N ASP A 108 10.62 -8.06 15.45
CA ASP A 108 11.71 -8.05 14.48
C ASP A 108 11.65 -9.27 13.54
N GLN A 109 11.33 -10.45 14.07
CA GLN A 109 11.16 -11.68 13.28
C GLN A 109 10.00 -11.57 12.27
N MET A 110 8.85 -11.06 12.72
CA MET A 110 7.65 -10.83 11.91
C MET A 110 7.94 -9.85 10.78
N ALA A 111 8.53 -8.70 11.11
CA ALA A 111 8.86 -7.68 10.12
C ALA A 111 9.81 -8.20 9.03
N ARG A 112 10.84 -8.97 9.41
CA ARG A 112 11.72 -9.66 8.44
C ARG A 112 10.97 -10.70 7.62
N GLY A 113 10.00 -11.38 8.22
CA GLY A 113 9.13 -12.34 7.57
C GLY A 113 8.33 -11.74 6.43
N VAL A 114 7.64 -10.64 6.72
CA VAL A 114 6.81 -9.91 5.76
C VAL A 114 7.66 -9.36 4.62
N VAL A 115 8.81 -8.73 4.92
CA VAL A 115 9.72 -8.24 3.88
C VAL A 115 10.19 -9.37 2.96
N LYS A 116 10.57 -10.53 3.53
CA LYS A 116 10.92 -11.72 2.73
C LYS A 116 9.74 -12.22 1.90
N GLY A 117 8.53 -12.20 2.45
CA GLY A 117 7.30 -12.57 1.75
C GLY A 117 7.04 -11.69 0.52
N VAL A 118 7.15 -10.37 0.67
CA VAL A 118 7.02 -9.40 -0.43
C VAL A 118 8.12 -9.59 -1.47
N GLU A 119 9.38 -9.72 -1.04
CA GLU A 119 10.50 -9.92 -1.97
C GLU A 119 10.40 -11.24 -2.74
N ALA A 120 9.90 -12.31 -2.11
CA ALA A 120 9.72 -13.61 -2.73
C ALA A 120 8.68 -13.60 -3.87
N VAL A 121 7.74 -12.64 -3.86
CA VAL A 121 6.81 -12.46 -4.99
C VAL A 121 7.57 -12.10 -6.26
N ASN A 122 8.76 -11.48 -6.15
CA ASN A 122 9.59 -11.07 -7.28
C ASN A 122 8.79 -10.29 -8.33
N MET A 123 8.10 -9.26 -7.85
CA MET A 123 7.25 -8.40 -8.65
C MET A 123 8.11 -7.60 -9.63
N PRO A 124 7.75 -7.50 -10.93
CA PRO A 124 8.50 -6.72 -11.92
C PRO A 124 8.30 -5.20 -11.77
N ILE A 125 7.43 -4.79 -10.83
CA ILE A 125 7.01 -3.42 -10.57
C ILE A 125 7.07 -3.16 -9.06
N PRO A 126 7.29 -1.90 -8.64
CA PRO A 126 7.42 -1.57 -7.23
C PRO A 126 6.12 -1.75 -6.45
N TRP A 127 6.28 -1.98 -5.15
CA TRP A 127 5.23 -1.79 -4.16
C TRP A 127 5.33 -0.39 -3.53
N ILE A 128 4.24 0.38 -3.57
CA ILE A 128 4.04 1.61 -2.80
C ILE A 128 3.19 1.22 -1.59
N ILE A 129 3.74 1.35 -0.39
CA ILE A 129 3.14 0.81 0.83
C ILE A 129 2.91 1.94 1.83
N THR A 130 1.69 2.03 2.33
CA THR A 130 1.33 2.87 3.49
C THR A 130 1.35 2.01 4.74
N LYS A 131 1.64 2.60 5.90
CA LYS A 131 1.55 1.89 7.19
C LYS A 131 0.09 1.67 7.55
N GLY A 132 -0.26 0.52 8.13
CA GLY A 132 -1.52 0.29 8.83
C GLY A 132 -1.32 0.06 10.34
N ASN A 133 -2.40 -0.07 11.11
CA ASN A 133 -2.32 -0.24 12.56
C ASN A 133 -1.77 -1.61 12.95
N HIS A 134 -2.12 -2.69 12.25
CA HIS A 134 -1.58 -4.02 12.54
C HIS A 134 -0.07 -4.09 12.27
N ASP A 135 0.43 -3.35 11.27
CA ASP A 135 1.87 -3.29 10.97
C ASP A 135 2.74 -2.76 12.14
N ILE A 136 2.12 -2.09 13.13
CA ILE A 136 2.78 -1.53 14.32
C ILE A 136 2.17 -1.99 15.65
N THR A 137 1.33 -3.03 15.64
CA THR A 137 0.65 -3.49 16.87
C THR A 137 1.52 -4.47 17.67
N GLY A 138 1.78 -4.12 18.94
CA GLY A 138 2.47 -4.95 19.92
C GLY A 138 3.88 -4.47 20.30
N PRO A 139 4.51 -5.10 21.30
CA PRO A 139 5.81 -4.67 21.81
C PRO A 139 6.91 -4.68 20.72
N GLY A 140 7.58 -3.55 20.51
CA GLY A 140 8.70 -3.42 19.55
C GLY A 140 8.29 -3.33 18.08
N ALA A 141 6.99 -3.31 17.76
CA ALA A 141 6.50 -3.34 16.38
C ALA A 141 6.83 -2.05 15.61
N VAL A 142 6.77 -0.87 16.25
CA VAL A 142 7.14 0.40 15.61
C VAL A 142 8.62 0.42 15.22
N GLU A 143 9.50 -0.03 16.11
CA GLU A 143 10.93 -0.12 15.86
C GLU A 143 11.25 -1.14 14.75
N ALA A 144 10.60 -2.31 14.79
CA ALA A 144 10.74 -3.33 13.77
C ALA A 144 10.25 -2.85 12.39
N PHE A 145 9.11 -2.14 12.35
CA PHE A 145 8.60 -1.52 11.14
C PHE A 145 9.62 -0.53 10.56
N ASN A 146 10.07 0.43 11.37
CA ASN A 146 11.02 1.46 10.92
C ASN A 146 12.35 0.84 10.44
N LYS A 147 12.79 -0.24 11.07
CA LYS A 147 14.02 -0.95 10.71
C LYS A 147 13.90 -1.70 9.38
N HIS A 148 12.80 -2.42 9.15
CA HIS A 148 12.69 -3.35 8.03
C HIS A 148 11.80 -2.85 6.89
N TYR A 149 10.63 -2.27 7.19
CA TYR A 149 9.67 -1.82 6.18
C TYR A 149 10.16 -0.58 5.45
N VAL A 150 10.67 0.42 6.18
CA VAL A 150 11.24 1.63 5.54
C VAL A 150 12.40 1.25 4.63
N SER A 151 13.25 0.28 5.03
CA SER A 151 14.31 -0.25 4.16
C SER A 151 13.75 -0.97 2.93
N MET A 152 12.66 -1.72 3.07
CA MET A 152 11.97 -2.34 1.94
C MET A 152 11.39 -1.28 1.00
N PHE A 153 10.79 -0.19 1.51
CA PHE A 153 10.25 0.89 0.66
C PHE A 153 11.34 1.54 -0.18
N ARG A 154 12.50 1.82 0.43
CA ARG A 154 13.69 2.32 -0.28
C ARG A 154 14.10 1.40 -1.43
N LYS A 155 14.15 0.09 -1.18
CA LYS A 155 14.55 -0.91 -2.17
C LYS A 155 13.51 -1.05 -3.29
N GLN A 156 12.22 -1.11 -2.95
CA GLN A 156 11.13 -1.22 -3.93
C GLN A 156 11.11 -0.01 -4.86
N LEU A 157 11.34 1.19 -4.33
CA LEU A 157 11.20 2.45 -5.07
C LEU A 157 12.53 3.00 -5.60
N ASP A 158 13.64 2.27 -5.42
CA ASP A 158 15.01 2.68 -5.74
C ASP A 158 15.35 4.10 -5.21
N ARG A 159 15.10 4.31 -3.91
CA ARG A 159 15.21 5.63 -3.26
C ARG A 159 15.83 5.56 -1.88
N ASN A 160 16.92 6.30 -1.67
CA ASN A 160 17.60 6.34 -0.37
C ASN A 160 17.10 7.44 0.57
N ASP A 161 16.31 8.39 0.07
CA ASP A 161 15.83 9.56 0.81
C ASP A 161 14.58 9.29 1.67
N ILE A 162 13.92 8.14 1.50
CA ILE A 162 12.76 7.76 2.32
C ILE A 162 13.25 7.43 3.73
N THR A 163 12.84 8.19 4.75
CA THR A 163 13.28 7.97 6.15
C THR A 163 12.16 7.51 7.08
N SER A 164 10.91 7.54 6.65
CA SER A 164 9.74 7.10 7.42
C SER A 164 8.63 6.63 6.48
N ALA A 165 7.49 6.24 7.06
CA ALA A 165 6.28 5.90 6.31
C ALA A 165 5.54 7.13 5.73
N ASN A 166 6.02 8.34 6.01
CA ASN A 166 5.52 9.59 5.41
C ASN A 166 6.38 9.96 4.19
N TYR A 167 5.99 9.51 2.99
CA TYR A 167 6.75 9.77 1.76
C TYR A 167 5.86 9.98 0.54
N ALA A 168 6.39 10.63 -0.49
CA ALA A 168 5.72 10.81 -1.78
C ALA A 168 6.53 10.18 -2.91
N HIS A 169 5.89 9.44 -3.82
CA HIS A 169 6.54 8.82 -4.98
C HIS A 169 5.76 9.12 -6.26
N ARG A 170 6.46 9.52 -7.33
CA ARG A 170 5.85 9.89 -8.61
C ARG A 170 6.03 8.79 -9.64
N ILE A 171 4.96 8.48 -10.35
CA ILE A 171 4.95 7.61 -11.54
C ILE A 171 4.25 8.35 -12.67
N GLY A 172 5.03 8.83 -13.65
CA GLY A 172 4.50 9.61 -14.78
C GLY A 172 3.79 10.88 -14.29
N GLU A 173 2.50 11.02 -14.62
CA GLU A 173 1.67 12.16 -14.21
C GLU A 173 1.00 11.98 -12.83
N ASN A 174 1.28 10.88 -12.14
CA ASN A 174 0.64 10.51 -10.87
C ASN A 174 1.62 10.65 -9.70
N LEU A 175 1.22 11.31 -8.62
CA LEU A 175 1.92 11.36 -7.34
C LEU A 175 1.17 10.52 -6.33
N PHE A 176 1.85 9.59 -5.67
CA PHE A 176 1.34 8.82 -4.54
C PHE A 176 1.96 9.39 -3.26
N VAL A 177 1.14 9.79 -2.31
CA VAL A 177 1.57 10.31 -1.00
C VAL A 177 1.13 9.33 0.07
N ALA A 178 2.06 8.56 0.60
CA ALA A 178 1.83 7.70 1.76
C ALA A 178 1.83 8.56 3.03
N PHE A 179 0.73 8.49 3.76
CA PHE A 179 0.52 9.22 5.01
C PHE A 179 0.43 8.24 6.18
N ASP A 180 1.23 8.49 7.20
CA ASP A 180 1.27 7.71 8.44
C ASP A 180 0.63 8.53 9.55
N PRO A 181 -0.65 8.27 9.90
CA PRO A 181 -1.37 8.99 10.95
C PRO A 181 -0.88 8.66 12.37
N TRP A 182 -0.05 7.62 12.55
CA TRP A 182 0.50 7.25 13.86
C TRP A 182 1.85 7.90 14.16
N ASP A 183 2.43 8.65 13.21
CA ASP A 183 3.66 9.41 13.43
C ASP A 183 3.40 10.59 14.39
N LYS A 184 3.97 10.52 15.60
CA LYS A 184 3.73 11.49 16.67
C LYS A 184 4.54 12.79 16.55
N ARG A 185 5.20 13.03 15.41
CA ARG A 185 5.95 14.26 15.16
C ARG A 185 5.05 15.50 15.15
N GLU A 186 5.56 16.61 15.68
CA GLU A 186 4.78 17.86 15.78
C GLU A 186 4.49 18.50 14.41
N ASP A 187 5.37 18.29 13.42
CA ASP A 187 5.28 18.87 12.08
C ASP A 187 4.61 17.94 11.05
N LEU A 188 3.82 16.94 11.49
CA LEU A 188 3.23 15.93 10.61
C LEU A 188 2.42 16.53 9.44
N LEU A 189 1.58 17.54 9.72
CA LEU A 189 0.80 18.21 8.68
C LEU A 189 1.67 19.00 7.70
N ALA A 190 2.75 19.61 8.17
CA ALA A 190 3.71 20.31 7.30
C ALA A 190 4.46 19.31 6.40
N VAL A 191 4.76 18.11 6.90
CA VAL A 191 5.32 17.02 6.09
C VAL A 191 4.33 16.55 5.02
N LEU A 192 3.06 16.37 5.38
CA LEU A 192 2.01 16.02 4.43
C LEU A 192 1.86 17.08 3.33
N GLU A 193 1.80 18.36 3.71
CA GLU A 193 1.70 19.48 2.77
C GLU A 193 2.93 19.55 1.86
N LYS A 194 4.13 19.39 2.41
CA LYS A 194 5.38 19.30 1.65
C LYS A 194 5.34 18.15 0.65
N ASN A 195 4.89 16.96 1.07
CA ASN A 195 4.79 15.79 0.21
C ASN A 195 3.77 16.00 -0.92
N LEU A 196 2.57 16.53 -0.62
CA LEU A 196 1.55 16.86 -1.61
C LEU A 196 2.02 17.93 -2.60
N SER A 197 2.82 18.89 -2.14
CA SER A 197 3.33 20.00 -2.96
C SER A 197 4.67 19.71 -3.65
N SER A 198 5.27 18.54 -3.40
CA SER A 198 6.60 18.16 -3.90
C SER A 198 6.69 17.95 -5.41
N SER A 199 5.55 17.95 -6.11
CA SER A 199 5.45 17.61 -7.52
C SER A 199 4.32 18.38 -8.21
N ASP A 200 4.56 18.70 -9.48
CA ASP A 200 3.59 19.24 -10.44
C ASP A 200 2.74 18.15 -11.13
N ALA A 201 2.77 16.91 -10.60
CA ALA A 201 1.95 15.81 -11.07
C ALA A 201 0.47 16.23 -11.19
N LYS A 202 -0.12 15.84 -12.33
CA LYS A 202 -1.50 16.15 -12.69
C LYS A 202 -2.50 15.50 -11.73
N PHE A 203 -2.20 14.28 -11.30
CA PHE A 203 -3.02 13.53 -10.35
C PHE A 203 -2.23 13.27 -9.08
N LYS A 204 -2.88 13.42 -7.92
CA LYS A 204 -2.28 13.18 -6.61
C LYS A 204 -3.20 12.25 -5.82
N PHE A 205 -2.66 11.13 -5.38
CA PHE A 205 -3.33 10.12 -4.57
C PHE A 205 -2.79 10.20 -3.15
N LEU A 206 -3.65 10.52 -2.19
CA LEU A 206 -3.35 10.38 -0.78
C LEU A 206 -3.65 8.95 -0.36
N LEU A 207 -2.66 8.26 0.18
CA LEU A 207 -2.77 6.90 0.67
C LEU A 207 -2.79 6.95 2.19
N VAL A 208 -3.87 6.45 2.78
CA VAL A 208 -4.09 6.35 4.23
C VAL A 208 -4.78 5.02 4.50
N HIS A 209 -4.36 4.31 5.54
CA HIS A 209 -4.96 3.04 5.92
C HIS A 209 -6.32 3.26 6.59
N GLU A 210 -6.34 3.97 7.73
CA GLU A 210 -7.60 4.33 8.38
C GLU A 210 -8.31 5.46 7.62
N PRO A 211 -9.58 5.27 7.21
CA PRO A 211 -10.29 6.28 6.44
C PRO A 211 -10.56 7.53 7.28
N ILE A 212 -10.31 8.70 6.70
CA ILE A 212 -10.62 10.00 7.31
C ILE A 212 -12.10 10.30 7.09
N ILE A 213 -12.96 9.60 7.85
CA ILE A 213 -14.41 9.82 7.83
C ILE A 213 -14.83 10.27 9.24
N PRO A 214 -15.65 11.32 9.39
CA PRO A 214 -16.26 11.61 10.68
C PRO A 214 -17.07 10.39 11.11
N ILE A 215 -16.68 9.78 12.24
CA ILE A 215 -17.42 8.66 12.84
C ILE A 215 -18.80 9.19 13.23
N ASN A 216 -19.76 9.07 12.31
CA ASN A 216 -21.17 9.12 12.61
C ASN A 216 -21.71 7.68 12.66
N GLU A 217 -22.87 7.52 13.29
CA GLU A 217 -23.49 6.24 13.65
C GLU A 217 -23.74 5.26 12.49
N ARG A 218 -23.38 5.62 11.24
CA ARG A 218 -23.57 4.81 10.02
C ARG A 218 -22.27 4.32 9.37
N CYS A 219 -21.11 4.76 9.85
CA CYS A 219 -19.83 4.21 9.40
C CYS A 219 -19.40 3.12 10.39
N CYS A 220 -18.99 1.97 9.85
CA CYS A 220 -18.85 0.69 10.56
C CYS A 220 -18.27 0.82 11.97
N LYS A 221 -19.03 0.35 12.97
CA LYS A 221 -18.50 -0.02 14.29
C LYS A 221 -17.51 -1.16 14.12
N GLN A 222 -16.25 -0.85 13.86
CA GLN A 222 -15.15 -1.81 14.02
C GLN A 222 -13.93 -1.14 14.66
N HIS A 223 -14.17 -0.26 15.63
CA HIS A 223 -13.20 0.05 16.68
C HIS A 223 -13.89 -0.13 18.03
N SER A 224 -14.05 -1.39 18.43
CA SER A 224 -14.10 -1.70 19.85
C SER A 224 -12.66 -1.66 20.34
N GLU A 225 -12.33 -0.59 21.05
CA GLU A 225 -11.29 -0.59 22.09
C GLU A 225 -9.90 -1.08 21.64
N VAL A 226 -9.23 -0.29 20.79
CA VAL A 226 -7.76 -0.21 20.90
C VAL A 226 -7.49 0.57 22.19
N GLN A 227 -7.54 -0.13 23.32
CA GLN A 227 -6.97 0.37 24.55
C GLN A 227 -5.49 0.67 24.26
N GLN A 228 -5.12 1.91 24.56
CA GLN A 228 -3.73 2.35 24.62
C GLN A 228 -2.91 1.31 25.40
N PHE A 229 -1.91 0.74 24.74
CA PHE A 229 -0.74 0.15 25.39
C PHE A 229 0.46 1.04 25.09
#